data_AF-X1KY69-F1
#
_entry.id   AF-X1KY69-F1
#
_cell.length_a   1.000
_cell.length_b   1.000
_cell.length_c   1.000
_cell.angle_alpha   90.00
_cell.angle_beta   90.00
_cell.angle_gamma   90.00
#
_symmetry.space_group_name_H-M   'P 1'
#
loop_
_entity.id
_entity.type
_entity.pdbx_description
1 polymer ?
#
loop_
_entity_poly.entity_id
_entity_poly.type
_entity_poly.pdbx_seq_one_letter_code
_entity_poly.pdbx_strand_id
1 'polypeptide(L)'
;HEEVIIQAYQIFSERLDHVEYLIGYEGNAFVFTGNAEEDLLSITAVHPMREEAVNVLLAKANADWSIIHKLIAENHLIETAYDGKRFYMRRLSGYQR
;
A
#
# COMPACT_ATOMS: atom_id res chain seq x y z
N HIS A 1 21.25 -17.63 1.65
CA HIS A 1 20.62 -16.48 0.97
C HIS A 1 19.49 -15.87 1.80
N GLU A 2 18.63 -16.66 2.46
CA GLU A 2 17.59 -16.15 3.40
C GLU A 2 18.15 -15.44 4.64
N GLU A 3 19.29 -15.90 5.17
CA GLU A 3 19.87 -15.30 6.39
C GLU A 3 20.23 -13.82 6.22
N VAL A 4 20.64 -13.41 5.01
CA VAL A 4 20.96 -12.00 4.70
C VAL A 4 19.69 -11.14 4.64
N ILE A 5 18.58 -11.72 4.19
CA ILE A 5 17.26 -11.08 4.14
C ILE A 5 16.73 -10.86 5.56
N ILE A 6 16.87 -11.87 6.43
CA ILE A 6 16.48 -11.80 7.84
C ILE A 6 17.33 -10.78 8.60
N GLN A 7 18.64 -10.75 8.35
CA GLN A 7 19.54 -9.77 8.98
C GLN A 7 19.26 -8.34 8.50
N ALA A 8 19.00 -8.13 7.20
CA ALA A 8 18.61 -6.82 6.69
C ALA A 8 17.29 -6.36 7.34
N TYR A 9 16.29 -7.23 7.41
CA TYR A 9 15.02 -6.95 8.09
C TYR A 9 15.22 -6.55 9.55
N GLN A 10 16.04 -7.30 10.31
CA GLN A 10 16.33 -6.98 11.72
C GLN A 10 17.00 -5.61 11.87
N ILE A 11 18.04 -5.32 11.08
CA ILE A 11 18.78 -4.04 11.17
C ILE A 11 17.90 -2.84 10.79
N PHE A 12 17.02 -3.00 9.81
CA PHE A 12 16.10 -1.93 9.43
C PHE A 12 14.96 -1.77 10.46
N SER A 13 14.48 -2.86 11.06
CA SER A 13 13.40 -2.83 12.08
C SER A 13 13.81 -2.10 13.36
N GLU A 14 15.12 -1.97 13.63
CA GLU A 14 15.65 -1.22 14.76
C GLU A 14 15.62 0.32 14.55
N ARG A 15 15.43 0.79 13.31
CA ARG A 15 15.48 2.22 12.95
C ARG A 15 14.22 2.75 12.26
N LEU A 16 13.32 1.88 11.84
CA LEU A 16 12.07 2.21 11.16
C LEU A 16 10.95 1.39 11.82
N ASP A 17 9.92 2.05 12.33
CA ASP A 17 8.79 1.39 13.01
C ASP A 17 8.05 0.37 12.12
N HIS A 18 8.20 0.46 10.80
CA HIS A 18 7.67 -0.51 9.83
C HIS A 18 8.63 -0.69 8.65
N VAL A 19 9.24 -1.87 8.56
CA VAL A 19 10.04 -2.27 7.40
C VAL A 19 9.30 -3.41 6.73
N GLU A 20 8.79 -3.17 5.53
CA GLU A 20 8.17 -4.21 4.73
C GLU A 20 8.82 -4.28 3.35
N TYR A 21 8.97 -5.50 2.86
CA TYR A 21 9.66 -5.79 1.61
C TYR A 21 8.84 -5.27 0.41
N LEU A 22 9.12 -4.05 -0.04
CA LEU A 22 8.47 -3.41 -1.20
C LEU A 22 8.72 -4.12 -2.54
N ILE A 23 9.42 -5.25 -2.61
CA ILE A 23 9.79 -5.93 -3.86
C ILE A 23 8.86 -7.11 -4.25
N GLY A 24 7.83 -7.40 -3.45
CA GLY A 24 6.83 -8.43 -3.76
C GLY A 24 5.92 -8.05 -4.94
N TYR A 25 5.58 -9.03 -5.79
CA TYR A 25 4.59 -8.86 -6.85
C TYR A 25 3.17 -8.91 -6.25
N GLU A 26 2.48 -7.79 -6.26
CA GLU A 26 1.12 -7.63 -5.70
C GLU A 26 0.01 -8.01 -6.70
N GLY A 27 0.33 -8.08 -7.99
CA GLY A 27 -0.60 -7.94 -9.13
C GLY A 27 -1.70 -8.99 -9.29
N ASN A 28 -1.86 -9.96 -8.38
CA ASN A 28 -2.99 -10.89 -8.35
C ASN A 28 -3.42 -11.31 -6.93
N ALA A 29 -2.76 -10.82 -5.88
CA ALA A 29 -2.94 -11.33 -4.52
C ALA A 29 -4.22 -10.79 -3.83
N PHE A 30 -4.77 -9.68 -4.32
CA PHE A 30 -5.91 -9.02 -3.69
C PHE A 30 -7.24 -9.53 -4.23
N VAL A 31 -8.03 -10.09 -3.32
CA VAL A 31 -9.41 -10.52 -3.53
C VAL A 31 -10.31 -9.30 -3.44
N PHE A 32 -11.13 -9.09 -4.47
CA PHE A 32 -12.17 -8.07 -4.45
C PHE A 32 -13.41 -8.61 -3.73
N THR A 33 -13.85 -7.95 -2.67
CA THR A 33 -14.98 -8.39 -1.84
C THR A 33 -16.32 -7.79 -2.30
N GLY A 34 -16.30 -6.87 -3.25
CA GLY A 34 -17.48 -6.14 -3.73
C GLY A 34 -17.44 -4.64 -3.44
N ASN A 35 -16.53 -4.18 -2.58
CA ASN A 35 -16.34 -2.76 -2.26
C ASN A 35 -14.87 -2.34 -2.39
N ALA A 36 -14.54 -1.63 -3.46
CA ALA A 36 -13.17 -1.22 -3.76
C ALA A 36 -12.57 -0.31 -2.67
N GLU A 37 -13.38 0.55 -2.05
CA GLU A 37 -12.93 1.47 -1.00
C GLU A 37 -12.48 0.71 0.25
N GLU A 38 -13.29 -0.27 0.68
CA GLU A 38 -12.99 -1.11 1.84
C GLU A 38 -11.81 -2.05 1.58
N ASP A 39 -11.74 -2.63 0.38
CA ASP A 39 -10.63 -3.48 -0.05
C ASP A 39 -9.32 -2.68 -0.06
N LEU A 40 -9.31 -1.49 -0.66
CA LEU A 40 -8.15 -0.58 -0.66
C LEU A 40 -7.69 -0.26 0.76
N LEU A 41 -8.60 0.12 1.65
CA LEU A 41 -8.25 0.48 3.03
C LEU A 41 -7.78 -0.71 3.87
N SER A 42 -8.27 -1.91 3.57
CA SER A 42 -7.88 -3.15 4.26
C SER A 42 -6.50 -3.62 3.82
N ILE A 43 -6.21 -3.58 2.52
CA ILE A 43 -4.90 -3.94 1.96
C ILE A 43 -3.85 -2.89 2.38
N THR A 44 -4.16 -1.61 2.17
CA THR A 44 -3.22 -0.52 2.47
C THR A 44 -2.96 -0.29 3.95
N ALA A 45 -3.73 -0.94 4.85
CA ALA A 45 -3.50 -0.92 6.29
C ALA A 45 -2.27 -1.72 6.70
N VAL A 46 -1.92 -2.76 5.93
CA VAL A 46 -0.80 -3.64 6.26
C VAL A 46 0.44 -3.34 5.43
N HIS A 47 0.29 -2.88 4.18
CA HIS A 47 1.42 -2.47 3.34
C HIS A 47 1.02 -1.41 2.29
N PRO A 48 1.93 -0.55 1.79
CA PRO A 48 1.65 0.34 0.67
C PRO A 48 1.34 -0.45 -0.62
N MET A 49 0.32 -0.04 -1.37
CA MET A 49 -0.01 -0.61 -2.69
C MET A 49 0.66 0.17 -3.81
N ARG A 50 1.20 -0.52 -4.82
CA ARG A 50 1.70 0.11 -6.04
C ARG A 50 0.57 0.65 -6.92
N GLU A 51 0.82 1.71 -7.68
CA GLU A 51 -0.14 2.25 -8.66
C GLU A 51 -0.67 1.18 -9.62
N GLU A 52 0.20 0.28 -10.10
CA GLU A 52 -0.20 -0.80 -10.99
C GLU A 52 -1.16 -1.79 -10.30
N ALA A 53 -0.95 -2.08 -9.02
CA ALA A 53 -1.84 -2.95 -8.24
C ALA A 53 -3.19 -2.28 -7.96
N VAL A 54 -3.19 -0.98 -7.67
CA VAL A 54 -4.42 -0.17 -7.53
C VAL A 54 -5.23 -0.17 -8.83
N ASN A 55 -4.57 0.04 -9.98
CA ASN A 55 -5.23 -0.03 -11.29
C ASN A 55 -5.91 -1.38 -11.53
N VAL A 56 -5.23 -2.49 -11.21
CA VAL A 56 -5.82 -3.84 -11.36
C VAL A 56 -7.02 -4.03 -10.43
N LEU A 57 -6.96 -3.55 -9.19
CA LEU A 57 -8.07 -3.64 -8.24
C LEU A 57 -9.29 -2.83 -8.71
N LEU A 58 -9.08 -1.57 -9.15
CA LEU A 58 -10.14 -0.71 -9.67
C LEU A 58 -10.78 -1.30 -10.93
N ALA A 59 -9.97 -1.86 -11.84
CA ALA A 59 -10.48 -2.55 -13.02
C ALA A 59 -11.35 -3.77 -12.67
N LYS A 60 -10.94 -4.58 -11.68
CA LYS A 60 -11.75 -5.71 -11.17
C LYS A 60 -13.06 -5.25 -10.54
N ALA A 61 -13.04 -4.10 -9.88
CA ALA A 61 -14.21 -3.50 -9.25
C ALA A 61 -15.11 -2.70 -10.21
N ASN A 62 -14.71 -2.55 -11.49
CA ASN A 62 -15.33 -1.61 -12.43
C ASN A 62 -15.49 -0.20 -11.83
N ALA A 63 -14.48 0.23 -11.09
CA ALA A 63 -14.44 1.49 -10.37
C ALA A 63 -13.41 2.44 -10.98
N ASP A 64 -13.56 3.73 -10.69
CA ASP A 64 -12.71 4.79 -11.20
C ASP A 64 -11.75 5.33 -10.10
N TRP A 65 -10.68 5.99 -10.54
CA TRP A 65 -9.69 6.65 -9.70
C TRP A 65 -10.27 7.73 -8.78
N SER A 66 -11.49 8.20 -9.04
CA SER A 66 -12.27 9.06 -8.13
C SER A 66 -12.30 8.54 -6.67
N ILE A 67 -12.32 7.22 -6.44
CA ILE A 67 -12.25 6.64 -5.10
C ILE A 67 -10.91 6.96 -4.42
N ILE A 68 -9.79 6.81 -5.13
CA ILE A 68 -8.47 7.11 -4.59
C ILE A 68 -8.33 8.60 -4.29
N HIS A 69 -8.77 9.46 -5.22
CA HIS A 69 -8.74 10.90 -5.01
C HIS A 69 -9.58 11.34 -3.80
N LYS A 70 -10.77 10.75 -3.62
CA LYS A 70 -11.61 10.95 -2.43
C LYS A 70 -10.87 10.53 -1.17
N LEU A 71 -10.31 9.32 -1.12
CA LEU A 71 -9.59 8.82 0.05
C LEU A 71 -8.35 9.64 0.42
N ILE A 72 -7.64 10.20 -0.58
CA ILE A 72 -6.53 11.11 -0.33
C ILE A 72 -7.04 12.45 0.23
N ALA A 73 -8.12 13.01 -0.36
CA ALA A 73 -8.73 14.24 0.12
C ALA A 73 -9.26 14.13 1.55
N GLU A 74 -9.80 12.97 1.91
CA GLU A 74 -10.29 12.63 3.25
C GLU A 74 -9.15 12.23 4.22
N ASN A 75 -7.90 12.25 3.77
CA ASN A 75 -6.71 11.83 4.53
C ASN A 75 -6.73 10.37 4.99
N HIS A 76 -7.50 9.50 4.33
CA HIS A 76 -7.49 8.06 4.55
C HIS A 76 -6.31 7.37 3.85
N LEU A 77 -5.90 7.90 2.69
CA LEU A 77 -4.72 7.45 1.94
C LEU A 77 -3.67 8.57 1.81
N ILE A 78 -2.41 8.15 1.67
CA ILE A 78 -1.28 9.00 1.32
C ILE A 78 -0.63 8.43 0.07
N GLU A 79 -0.35 9.29 -0.90
CA GLU A 79 0.48 8.97 -2.07
C GLU A 79 1.95 9.29 -1.75
N THR A 80 2.84 8.34 -2.06
CA THR A 80 4.29 8.50 -1.95
C THR A 80 4.98 7.97 -3.20
N ALA A 81 6.14 8.52 -3.52
CA ALA A 81 6.94 8.10 -4.68
C ALA A 81 8.28 7.52 -4.20
N TYR A 82 8.62 6.35 -4.71
CA TYR A 82 9.90 5.70 -4.45
C TYR A 82 10.42 5.04 -5.73
N ASP A 83 11.67 5.32 -6.10
CA ASP A 83 12.32 4.77 -7.29
C ASP A 83 11.51 4.99 -8.59
N GLY A 84 10.94 6.19 -8.74
CA GLY A 84 10.11 6.56 -9.90
C GLY A 84 8.74 5.88 -9.96
N LYS A 85 8.36 5.12 -8.94
CA LYS A 85 7.05 4.43 -8.83
C LYS A 85 6.20 5.06 -7.74
N ARG A 86 4.89 5.11 -7.96
CA ARG A 86 3.92 5.63 -7.01
C ARG A 86 3.34 4.51 -6.15
N PHE A 87 3.16 4.82 -4.88
CA PHE A 87 2.62 3.93 -3.86
C PHE A 87 1.54 4.66 -3.07
N TYR A 88 0.53 3.92 -2.65
CA TYR A 88 -0.62 4.40 -1.90
C TYR A 88 -0.68 3.63 -0.58
N MET A 89 -0.60 4.33 0.54
CA MET A 89 -0.63 3.71 1.87
C MET A 89 -1.72 4.33 2.74
N ARG A 90 -2.23 3.55 3.69
CA ARG A 90 -3.18 4.06 4.66
C ARG A 90 -2.50 5.07 5.56
N ARG A 91 -3.16 6.20 5.81
CA ARG A 91 -2.69 7.15 6.81
C ARG A 91 -2.79 6.53 8.20
N LEU A 92 -1.66 6.33 8.85
CA LEU A 92 -1.60 5.93 10.25
C LEU A 92 -1.95 7.14 11.12
N SER A 93 -2.97 7.01 11.96
CA SER A 93 -3.51 8.08 12.82
C SER A 93 -2.55 8.61 13.90
N GLY A 94 -1.30 8.14 13.93
CA GLY A 94 -0.25 8.58 14.85
C GLY A 94 0.63 9.73 14.35
N TYR A 95 0.56 10.10 13.06
CA TYR A 95 1.30 11.24 12.52
C TYR A 95 0.45 12.52 12.56
N GLN A 96 0.25 13.03 13.78
CA GLN A 96 -0.10 14.44 13.99
C GLN A 96 1.21 15.24 13.98
N ARG A 97 1.39 16.08 12.96
CA ARG A 97 2.34 17.20 13.01
C ARG A 97 1.67 18.39 13.66
#